data_AF-A0A3C0ZYK3-F1
#
_entry.id   AF-A0A3C0ZYK3-F1
#
_cell.length_a   1.000
_cell.length_b   1.000
_cell.length_c   1.000
_cell.angle_alpha   90.00
_cell.angle_beta   90.00
_cell.angle_gamma   90.00
#
_symmetry.space_group_name_H-M   'P 1'
#
loop_
_entity.id
_entity.type
_entity.pdbx_description
1 polymer ?
#
loop_
_entity_poly.entity_id
_entity_poly.type
_entity_poly.pdbx_seq_one_letter_code
_entity_poly.pdbx_strand_id
1 'polypeptide(L)'
;MEFKGSRDLPISPTIVQQMAMGSIRSVVDALVELVTNSDDSYRRLEEEGSETRGEIHLSVYRLKRGRCKELKVWDFAQGMTRDGLEKALEFAGETSGFEKGRSVRGLFGRGLKEAIISLGEGEIYTIQGDKLSATRIWWDAHKRKAQYSPILEMPATDSQRKEIGIETGSGTLVRIKVTNEKISVPDRKTLKPQIEDHYALRDINSSPRREIWMHFDSYKRDYYESPIRYEYPPAELVLDKELRLPGYKDTINVKIYESDKPFRSPRNNPFAQAGLLIKTEGAILDNQLFRYQNDPAAFYFYGEVLCKGLADRIREGDWGIIDPNRAGLEWRHDFCQTLQTTLEKALEPLVQRKKKELEKGPQKETPASTKKMLISLCNLLNRLANNELEELEVPVEPSDIYDLIIKPELANIEIDKPRTLSVYAPDDLVDSVKTSRVHVESDNPNVQILTRQVGLAPHPRYPNLYYGPFGVVGRVLGEEACLCARLAENEALAIVKVGPQKKKRKGKQLSARKGGFIRDIVPDEEDNPSQRVVYERGTAVIKIFVNFPVVARYLGPGLDGAETESGRTMLAELVGEAFCREVAWKRIVSGNPTPIRDHEIDTFNSVVNELQQKYLHRIHDVILRWKLR
;
A
#
# COMPACT_ATOMS: atom_id res chain seq x y z
N MET A 1 11.82 31.08 -34.47
CA MET A 1 10.71 30.49 -35.25
C MET A 1 9.39 30.98 -34.62
N GLU A 2 8.35 31.33 -35.39
CA GLU A 2 7.07 31.80 -34.82
C GLU A 2 5.97 30.73 -35.00
N PHE A 3 5.44 30.22 -33.89
CA PHE A 3 4.26 29.35 -33.90
C PHE A 3 2.99 30.20 -33.99
N LYS A 4 2.24 30.09 -35.10
CA LYS A 4 0.99 30.85 -35.33
C LYS A 4 -0.21 29.93 -35.46
N GLY A 5 -1.35 30.36 -34.90
CA GLY A 5 -2.60 29.61 -34.91
C GLY A 5 -2.68 28.56 -33.81
N SER A 6 -3.86 27.96 -33.65
CA SER A 6 -4.13 26.89 -32.68
C SER A 6 -5.12 25.88 -33.24
N ARG A 7 -4.90 24.62 -32.88
CA ARG A 7 -5.78 23.49 -33.13
C ARG A 7 -6.08 22.80 -31.81
N ASP A 8 -7.30 22.28 -31.68
CA ASP A 8 -7.66 21.43 -30.54
C ASP A 8 -6.79 20.17 -30.61
N LEU A 9 -6.09 19.88 -29.51
CA LEU A 9 -5.44 18.59 -29.38
C LEU A 9 -6.56 17.53 -29.33
N PRO A 10 -6.54 16.48 -30.16
CA PRO A 10 -7.67 15.55 -30.31
C PRO A 10 -7.78 14.61 -29.10
N ILE A 11 -8.14 15.17 -27.94
CA ILE A 11 -8.27 14.48 -26.66
C ILE A 11 -9.51 14.99 -25.92
N SER A 12 -10.19 14.11 -25.19
CA SER A 12 -11.31 14.47 -24.33
C SER A 12 -10.87 15.49 -23.24
N PRO A 13 -11.45 16.70 -23.19
CA PRO A 13 -10.97 17.81 -22.34
C PRO A 13 -10.92 17.53 -20.84
N THR A 14 -11.91 16.78 -20.33
CA THR A 14 -12.09 16.50 -18.90
C THR A 14 -11.11 15.44 -18.39
N ILE A 15 -10.74 14.53 -19.28
CA ILE A 15 -9.85 13.38 -19.02
C ILE A 15 -8.40 13.85 -18.91
N VAL A 16 -7.95 14.76 -19.78
CA VAL A 16 -6.54 15.22 -19.83
C VAL A 16 -6.10 15.92 -18.56
N GLN A 17 -6.83 16.92 -18.06
CA GLN A 17 -6.33 17.70 -16.93
C GLN A 17 -6.29 16.87 -15.65
N GLN A 18 -7.32 16.08 -15.37
CA GLN A 18 -7.37 15.23 -14.18
C GLN A 18 -6.36 14.07 -14.25
N MET A 19 -6.21 13.43 -15.42
CA MET A 19 -5.27 12.31 -15.57
C MET A 19 -3.82 12.78 -15.68
N ALA A 20 -3.55 13.91 -16.36
CA ALA A 20 -2.20 14.48 -16.45
C ALA A 20 -1.74 15.00 -15.08
N MET A 21 -2.60 15.72 -14.34
CA MET A 21 -2.26 16.20 -12.98
C MET A 21 -2.19 15.06 -11.95
N GLY A 22 -2.93 13.97 -12.15
CA GLY A 22 -2.86 12.77 -11.30
C GLY A 22 -1.60 11.93 -11.56
N SER A 23 -1.11 11.94 -12.81
CA SER A 23 0.02 11.13 -13.27
C SER A 23 1.39 11.78 -13.09
N ILE A 24 1.56 13.03 -13.56
CA ILE A 24 2.83 13.73 -13.48
C ILE A 24 2.80 14.67 -12.27
N ARG A 25 3.42 14.23 -11.17
CA ARG A 25 3.41 14.95 -9.89
C ARG A 25 4.71 15.70 -9.63
N SER A 26 5.78 15.33 -10.34
CA SER A 26 7.12 15.87 -10.19
C SER A 26 7.82 16.03 -11.53
N VAL A 27 8.93 16.78 -11.53
CA VAL A 27 9.83 16.85 -12.70
C VAL A 27 10.46 15.50 -13.02
N VAL A 28 10.67 14.65 -12.00
CA VAL A 28 11.22 13.31 -12.20
C VAL A 28 10.24 12.45 -12.99
N ASP A 29 8.94 12.51 -12.70
CA ASP A 29 7.93 11.78 -13.47
C ASP A 29 7.98 12.17 -14.95
N ALA A 30 8.08 13.47 -15.26
CA ALA A 30 8.20 13.93 -16.65
C ALA A 30 9.49 13.47 -17.32
N LEU A 31 10.61 13.54 -16.60
CA LEU A 31 11.90 13.04 -17.11
C LEU A 31 11.85 11.55 -17.44
N VAL A 32 11.20 10.75 -16.60
CA VAL A 32 11.04 9.30 -16.85
C VAL A 32 10.35 9.07 -18.20
N GLU A 33 9.27 9.79 -18.48
CA GLU A 33 8.50 9.63 -19.72
C GLU A 33 9.29 10.13 -20.95
N LEU A 34 9.96 11.27 -20.85
CA LEU A 34 10.75 11.83 -21.96
C LEU A 34 11.99 10.99 -22.27
N VAL A 35 12.69 10.48 -21.25
CA VAL A 35 13.85 9.60 -21.43
C VAL A 35 13.41 8.25 -21.99
N THR A 36 12.28 7.70 -21.54
CA THR A 36 11.73 6.44 -22.11
C THR A 36 11.38 6.61 -23.59
N ASN A 37 10.79 7.74 -23.99
CA ASN A 37 10.51 8.02 -25.41
C ASN A 37 11.79 8.11 -26.25
N SER A 38 12.86 8.66 -25.67
CA SER A 38 14.17 8.75 -26.32
C SER A 38 14.79 7.35 -26.50
N ASP A 39 14.73 6.52 -25.46
CA ASP A 39 15.20 5.13 -25.50
C ASP A 39 14.40 4.29 -26.50
N ASP A 40 13.07 4.41 -26.54
CA ASP A 40 12.21 3.75 -27.53
C ASP A 40 12.60 4.13 -28.96
N SER A 41 13.03 5.38 -29.18
CA SER A 41 13.53 5.87 -30.47
C SER A 41 14.84 5.22 -30.89
N TYR A 42 15.77 5.05 -29.95
CA TYR A 42 17.01 4.33 -30.21
C TYR A 42 16.79 2.83 -30.41
N ARG A 43 15.89 2.20 -29.65
CA ARG A 43 15.61 0.76 -29.81
C ARG A 43 15.09 0.43 -31.20
N ARG A 44 14.24 1.27 -31.80
CA ARG A 44 13.79 1.09 -33.18
C ARG A 44 14.96 1.09 -34.17
N LEU A 45 15.89 2.02 -34.03
CA LEU A 45 17.11 2.06 -34.85
C LEU A 45 17.96 0.79 -34.66
N GLU A 46 18.10 0.31 -33.42
CA GLU A 46 18.88 -0.88 -33.08
C GLU A 46 18.23 -2.17 -33.61
N GLU A 47 16.89 -2.26 -33.58
CA GLU A 47 16.11 -3.36 -34.17
C GLU A 47 16.26 -3.40 -35.70
N GLU A 48 16.41 -2.24 -36.33
CA GLU A 48 16.76 -2.11 -37.76
C GLU A 48 18.25 -2.37 -38.05
N GLY A 49 19.05 -2.67 -37.03
CA GLY A 49 20.48 -3.01 -37.15
C GLY A 49 21.40 -1.80 -37.24
N SER A 50 20.92 -0.58 -36.95
CA SER A 50 21.75 0.63 -36.94
C SER A 50 22.63 0.68 -35.69
N GLU A 51 23.91 1.03 -35.87
CA GLU A 51 24.78 1.37 -34.74
C GLU A 51 24.45 2.78 -34.25
N THR A 52 24.22 2.91 -32.94
CA THR A 52 23.89 4.19 -32.32
C THR A 52 24.77 4.41 -31.09
N ARG A 53 25.01 5.69 -30.74
CA ARG A 53 25.66 6.04 -29.46
C ARG A 53 24.70 6.00 -28.28
N GLY A 54 23.39 6.08 -28.54
CA GLY A 54 22.36 6.10 -27.51
C GLY A 54 22.43 7.32 -26.59
N GLU A 55 22.89 8.46 -27.11
CA GLU A 55 23.12 9.69 -26.36
C GLU A 55 21.79 10.41 -26.08
N ILE A 56 21.51 10.67 -24.80
CA ILE A 56 20.30 11.34 -24.32
C ILE A 56 20.72 12.41 -23.32
N HIS A 57 20.29 13.64 -23.53
CA HIS A 57 20.54 14.72 -22.59
C HIS A 57 19.26 15.19 -21.94
N LEU A 58 19.35 15.53 -20.67
CA LEU A 58 18.29 16.17 -19.92
C LEU A 58 18.82 17.43 -19.24
N SER A 59 18.07 18.52 -19.33
CA SER A 59 18.43 19.80 -18.73
C SER A 59 17.31 20.32 -17.84
N VAL A 60 17.67 20.78 -16.63
CA VAL A 60 16.73 21.40 -15.69
C VAL A 60 17.26 22.75 -15.23
N TYR A 61 16.42 23.78 -15.35
CA TYR A 61 16.70 25.12 -14.82
C TYR A 61 15.91 25.35 -13.52
N ARG A 62 16.61 25.47 -12.39
CA ARG A 62 16.00 25.65 -11.07
C ARG A 62 16.04 27.10 -10.57
N LEU A 63 14.89 27.64 -10.20
CA LEU A 63 14.75 28.96 -9.59
C LEU A 63 14.83 28.92 -8.06
N LYS A 64 14.76 30.11 -7.45
CA LYS A 64 14.59 30.26 -5.99
C LYS A 64 13.37 29.48 -5.52
N ARG A 65 13.44 28.97 -4.28
CA ARG A 65 12.39 28.16 -3.62
C ARG A 65 12.04 26.86 -4.35
N GLY A 66 12.91 26.37 -5.24
CA GLY A 66 12.74 25.07 -5.89
C GLY A 66 11.79 25.09 -7.08
N ARG A 67 11.32 26.24 -7.56
CA ARG A 67 10.50 26.28 -8.78
C ARG A 67 11.33 25.85 -10.00
N CYS A 68 10.75 25.06 -10.90
CA CYS A 68 11.35 24.81 -12.22
C CYS A 68 11.04 25.99 -13.14
N LYS A 69 12.01 26.44 -13.93
CA LYS A 69 11.79 27.41 -15.02
C LYS A 69 11.59 26.68 -16.35
N GLU A 70 12.47 25.72 -16.61
CA GLU A 70 12.60 25.07 -17.90
C GLU A 70 13.12 23.65 -17.70
N LEU A 71 12.56 22.73 -18.47
CA LEU A 71 12.98 21.33 -18.59
C LEU A 71 13.24 21.05 -20.08
N LYS A 72 14.37 20.43 -20.42
CA LYS A 72 14.66 19.96 -21.78
C LYS A 72 15.06 18.51 -21.76
N VAL A 73 14.66 17.75 -22.77
CA VAL A 73 15.23 16.44 -23.08
C VAL A 73 15.48 16.39 -24.57
N TRP A 74 16.68 15.98 -24.98
CA TRP A 74 16.98 15.77 -26.39
C TRP A 74 17.80 14.52 -26.63
N ASP A 75 17.63 13.95 -27.82
CA ASP A 75 18.29 12.75 -28.30
C ASP A 75 18.80 12.94 -29.73
N PHE A 76 19.62 11.99 -30.18
CA PHE A 76 20.18 11.90 -31.53
C PHE A 76 19.72 10.62 -32.25
N ALA A 77 18.48 10.17 -31.97
CA ALA A 77 17.90 8.98 -32.57
C ALA A 77 17.27 9.28 -33.94
N GLN A 78 16.24 8.54 -34.34
CA GLN A 78 15.67 8.59 -35.70
C GLN A 78 14.99 9.93 -36.09
N GLY A 79 14.59 10.76 -35.12
CA GLY A 79 13.70 11.90 -35.35
C GLY A 79 12.32 11.49 -35.88
N MET A 80 11.54 12.47 -36.35
CA MET A 80 10.22 12.26 -36.94
C MET A 80 10.01 13.15 -38.17
N THR A 81 9.28 12.65 -39.16
CA THR A 81 8.67 13.49 -40.21
C THR A 81 7.55 14.36 -39.64
N ARG A 82 7.07 15.34 -40.41
CA ARG A 82 5.85 16.09 -40.09
C ARG A 82 4.66 15.19 -39.78
N ASP A 83 4.42 14.17 -40.60
CA ASP A 83 3.31 13.22 -40.41
C ASP A 83 3.55 12.32 -39.19
N GLY A 84 4.81 11.95 -38.92
CA GLY A 84 5.20 11.23 -37.72
C GLY A 84 4.91 12.05 -36.45
N LEU A 85 5.22 13.34 -36.48
CA LEU A 85 4.92 14.26 -35.39
C LEU A 85 3.40 14.46 -35.22
N GLU A 86 2.64 14.63 -36.30
CA GLU A 86 1.16 14.73 -36.22
C GLU A 86 0.56 13.48 -35.56
N LYS A 87 0.98 12.28 -35.98
CA LYS A 87 0.56 11.01 -35.37
C LYS A 87 0.97 10.88 -33.90
N ALA A 88 2.12 11.44 -33.50
CA ALA A 88 2.51 11.49 -32.09
C ALA A 88 1.57 12.38 -31.25
N LEU A 89 0.96 13.41 -31.88
CA LEU A 89 -0.02 14.30 -31.25
C LEU A 89 -1.42 13.67 -31.18
N GLU A 90 -1.80 12.82 -32.13
CA GLU A 90 -3.08 12.09 -32.13
C GLU A 90 -3.24 11.12 -30.92
N PHE A 91 -4.45 11.01 -30.36
CA PHE A 91 -4.72 10.19 -29.16
C PHE A 91 -4.90 8.70 -29.47
N ALA A 92 -4.59 7.87 -28.49
CA ALA A 92 -4.51 6.41 -28.54
C ALA A 92 -5.85 5.66 -28.72
N GLY A 93 -6.96 6.35 -29.03
CA GLY A 93 -8.31 5.76 -28.94
C GLY A 93 -8.85 5.09 -30.20
N GLU A 94 -8.35 5.40 -31.40
CA GLU A 94 -9.10 5.09 -32.64
C GLU A 94 -8.30 4.43 -33.78
N THR A 95 -7.01 4.13 -33.60
CA THR A 95 -6.23 3.41 -34.63
C THR A 95 -5.59 2.15 -34.06
N SER A 96 -6.27 1.02 -34.26
CA SER A 96 -5.80 -0.36 -34.02
C SER A 96 -4.46 -0.71 -34.70
N GLY A 97 -3.98 0.13 -35.63
CA GLY A 97 -2.66 0.00 -36.25
C GLY A 97 -1.50 0.61 -35.46
N PHE A 98 -1.75 1.58 -34.55
CA PHE A 98 -0.69 2.32 -33.83
C PHE A 98 -0.26 1.63 -32.52
N GLU A 99 -1.04 0.67 -32.03
CA GLU A 99 -0.70 -0.15 -30.85
C GLU A 99 0.41 -1.16 -31.15
N LYS A 100 0.51 -1.62 -32.41
CA LYS A 100 1.59 -2.48 -32.91
C LYS A 100 2.87 -1.66 -33.10
N GLY A 101 3.58 -1.40 -32.00
CA GLY A 101 4.88 -0.72 -32.01
C GLY A 101 5.10 0.26 -30.86
N ARG A 102 4.06 0.56 -30.06
CA ARG A 102 4.24 1.33 -28.81
C ARG A 102 4.82 0.45 -27.70
N SER A 103 5.71 1.05 -26.91
CA SER A 103 6.12 0.46 -25.63
C SER A 103 4.91 0.34 -24.71
N VAL A 104 4.93 -0.68 -23.85
CA VAL A 104 3.83 -0.92 -22.90
C VAL A 104 3.61 0.28 -21.99
N ARG A 105 4.69 0.97 -21.61
CA ARG A 105 4.65 2.21 -20.82
C ARG A 105 3.93 3.35 -21.56
N GLY A 106 4.10 3.49 -22.88
CA GLY A 106 3.35 4.45 -23.69
C GLY A 106 1.83 4.20 -23.70
N LEU A 107 1.39 2.96 -23.48
CA LEU A 107 -0.04 2.62 -23.36
C LEU A 107 -0.64 3.07 -22.02
N PHE A 108 0.19 3.37 -21.02
CA PHE A 108 -0.27 3.92 -19.75
C PHE A 108 -0.76 5.36 -19.90
N GLY A 109 -0.65 6.01 -21.07
CA GLY A 109 -1.28 7.32 -21.30
C GLY A 109 -0.73 8.41 -20.38
N ARG A 110 0.55 8.32 -20.02
CA ARG A 110 1.34 9.33 -19.30
C ARG A 110 2.46 9.91 -20.18
N GLY A 111 2.28 9.91 -21.49
CA GLY A 111 3.36 10.15 -22.43
C GLY A 111 3.79 11.62 -22.51
N LEU A 112 4.44 11.93 -23.63
CA LEU A 112 4.96 13.26 -23.98
C LEU A 112 3.94 14.40 -23.72
N LYS A 113 2.67 14.18 -24.06
CA LYS A 113 1.61 15.19 -24.00
C LYS A 113 1.24 15.51 -22.55
N GLU A 114 1.06 14.48 -21.73
CA GLU A 114 0.72 14.62 -20.32
C GLU A 114 1.86 15.29 -19.55
N ALA A 115 3.12 14.93 -19.85
CA ALA A 115 4.28 15.62 -19.30
C ALA A 115 4.26 17.12 -19.64
N ILE A 116 4.03 17.48 -20.91
CA ILE A 116 3.96 18.89 -21.31
C ILE A 116 2.82 19.62 -20.61
N ILE A 117 1.59 19.11 -20.70
CA ILE A 117 0.39 19.77 -20.17
C ILE A 117 0.44 19.89 -18.64
N SER A 118 1.01 18.91 -17.94
CA SER A 118 1.14 18.96 -16.48
C SER A 118 2.18 19.97 -16.01
N LEU A 119 3.27 20.16 -16.75
CA LEU A 119 4.33 21.08 -16.37
C LEU A 119 4.06 22.51 -16.86
N GLY A 120 3.49 22.69 -18.04
CA GLY A 120 3.18 24.00 -18.59
C GLY A 120 3.04 23.99 -20.11
N GLU A 121 3.99 24.62 -20.79
CA GLU A 121 3.98 24.80 -22.24
C GLU A 121 5.21 24.13 -22.85
N GLY A 122 5.01 23.30 -23.86
CA GLY A 122 6.05 22.50 -24.47
C GLY A 122 6.25 22.83 -25.94
N GLU A 123 7.48 22.82 -26.39
CA GLU A 123 7.89 22.89 -27.78
C GLU A 123 8.58 21.57 -28.13
N ILE A 124 8.20 20.99 -29.26
CA ILE A 124 8.83 19.79 -29.82
C ILE A 124 9.50 20.21 -31.11
N TYR A 125 10.80 19.96 -31.20
CA TYR A 125 11.60 20.13 -32.40
C TYR A 125 12.15 18.76 -32.77
N THR A 126 11.97 18.33 -34.01
CA THR A 126 12.44 17.01 -34.45
C THR A 126 13.03 17.12 -35.84
N ILE A 127 14.20 16.51 -36.02
CA ILE A 127 14.95 16.53 -37.26
C ILE A 127 15.06 15.10 -37.76
N GLN A 128 14.60 14.87 -38.98
CA GLN A 128 14.84 13.60 -39.68
C GLN A 128 15.52 13.89 -41.01
N GLY A 129 16.77 13.46 -41.14
CA GLY A 129 17.63 13.83 -42.26
C GLY A 129 17.94 15.33 -42.22
N ASP A 130 17.52 16.06 -43.25
CA ASP A 130 17.72 17.50 -43.40
C ASP A 130 16.45 18.33 -43.12
N LYS A 131 15.34 17.69 -42.71
CA LYS A 131 14.07 18.36 -42.44
C LYS A 131 13.81 18.52 -40.95
N LEU A 132 13.51 19.75 -40.55
CA LEU A 132 13.06 20.13 -39.22
C LEU A 132 11.54 20.24 -39.21
N SER A 133 10.89 19.46 -38.34
CA SER A 133 9.49 19.63 -37.97
C SER A 133 9.37 20.19 -36.55
N ALA A 134 8.43 21.10 -36.32
CA ALA A 134 8.24 21.70 -35.01
C ALA A 134 6.79 22.03 -34.67
N THR A 135 6.43 21.89 -33.39
CA THR A 135 5.12 22.30 -32.86
C THR A 135 5.24 22.77 -31.41
N ARG A 136 4.26 23.57 -30.97
CA ARG A 136 4.08 23.99 -29.59
C ARG A 136 2.76 23.44 -29.06
N ILE A 137 2.77 22.95 -27.82
CA ILE A 137 1.63 22.40 -27.08
C ILE A 137 1.44 23.20 -25.79
N TRP A 138 0.20 23.56 -25.47
CA TRP A 138 -0.14 24.26 -24.23
C TRP A 138 -1.56 23.95 -23.76
N TRP A 139 -1.84 24.27 -22.50
CA TRP A 139 -3.20 24.30 -21.98
C TRP A 139 -3.81 25.69 -22.16
N ASP A 140 -4.92 25.78 -22.90
CA ASP A 140 -5.69 27.01 -23.04
C ASP A 140 -6.72 27.10 -21.91
N ALA A 141 -6.49 28.02 -20.97
CA ALA A 141 -7.35 28.21 -19.81
C ALA A 141 -8.76 28.69 -20.17
N HIS A 142 -8.92 29.44 -21.27
CA HIS A 142 -10.22 29.96 -21.71
C HIS A 142 -11.04 28.87 -22.38
N LYS A 143 -10.42 28.09 -23.29
CA LYS A 143 -11.08 26.96 -23.94
C LYS A 143 -11.22 25.74 -23.02
N ARG A 144 -10.47 25.70 -21.91
CA ARG A 144 -10.33 24.56 -21.00
C ARG A 144 -9.94 23.28 -21.75
N LYS A 145 -9.00 23.43 -22.69
CA LYS A 145 -8.55 22.36 -23.58
C LYS A 145 -7.06 22.47 -23.83
N ALA A 146 -6.42 21.32 -24.05
CA ALA A 146 -5.09 21.28 -24.64
C ALA A 146 -5.16 21.75 -26.11
N GLN A 147 -4.17 22.53 -26.52
CA GLN A 147 -4.04 23.08 -27.86
C GLN A 147 -2.64 22.79 -28.38
N TYR A 148 -2.51 22.74 -29.70
CA TYR A 148 -1.21 22.74 -30.36
C TYR A 148 -1.18 23.70 -31.56
N SER A 149 0.01 24.18 -31.91
CA SER A 149 0.20 24.98 -33.11
C SER A 149 0.27 24.07 -34.34
N PRO A 150 -0.18 24.51 -35.53
CA PRO A 150 0.10 23.83 -36.78
C PRO A 150 1.58 23.43 -36.89
N ILE A 151 1.85 22.20 -37.32
CA ILE A 151 3.22 21.71 -37.46
C ILE A 151 3.92 22.51 -38.55
N LEU A 152 5.03 23.13 -38.17
CA LEU A 152 5.96 23.77 -39.09
C LEU A 152 6.89 22.70 -39.66
N GLU A 153 7.18 22.76 -40.95
CA GLU A 153 8.19 21.93 -41.61
C GLU A 153 9.07 22.82 -42.49
N MET A 154 10.39 22.66 -42.37
CA MET A 154 11.37 23.40 -43.15
C MET A 154 12.71 22.67 -43.19
N PRO A 155 13.63 23.01 -44.12
CA PRO A 155 15.01 22.55 -44.04
C PRO A 155 15.68 23.00 -42.73
N ALA A 156 16.45 22.11 -42.11
CA ALA A 156 17.17 22.36 -40.87
C ALA A 156 18.46 23.15 -41.15
N THR A 157 18.45 24.46 -40.87
CA THR A 157 19.63 25.33 -41.00
C THR A 157 20.62 25.11 -39.85
N ASP A 158 21.89 25.43 -40.06
CA ASP A 158 22.94 25.32 -39.03
C ASP A 158 22.60 26.10 -37.75
N SER A 159 22.01 27.30 -37.90
CA SER A 159 21.58 28.10 -36.76
C SER A 159 20.47 27.42 -35.94
N GLN A 160 19.52 26.76 -36.60
CA GLN A 160 18.44 26.03 -35.92
C GLN A 160 18.96 24.76 -35.25
N ARG A 161 19.82 24.01 -35.95
CA ARG A 161 20.49 22.84 -35.42
C ARG A 161 21.24 23.16 -34.13
N LYS A 162 22.00 24.26 -34.14
CA LYS A 162 22.70 24.77 -32.95
C LYS A 162 21.75 25.22 -31.82
N GLU A 163 20.63 25.88 -32.15
CA GLU A 163 19.62 26.27 -31.14
C GLU A 163 18.96 25.05 -30.47
N ILE A 164 18.74 23.99 -31.24
CA ILE A 164 18.10 22.75 -30.81
C ILE A 164 19.10 21.86 -30.04
N GLY A 165 20.40 21.98 -30.32
CA GLY A 165 21.46 21.12 -29.76
C GLY A 165 21.73 19.86 -30.58
N ILE A 166 21.11 19.73 -31.77
CA ILE A 166 21.28 18.61 -32.70
C ILE A 166 22.06 19.14 -33.91
N GLU A 167 23.36 19.36 -33.70
CA GLU A 167 24.24 19.97 -34.71
C GLU A 167 24.41 19.09 -35.96
N THR A 168 24.36 17.76 -35.80
CA THR A 168 24.46 16.81 -36.91
C THR A 168 23.44 15.68 -36.76
N GLY A 169 23.08 15.05 -37.88
CA GLY A 169 22.17 13.91 -37.89
C GLY A 169 20.71 14.24 -37.61
N SER A 170 19.98 13.22 -37.18
CA SER A 170 18.57 13.25 -36.78
C SER A 170 18.46 13.29 -35.26
N GLY A 171 17.28 13.63 -34.76
CA GLY A 171 16.99 13.59 -33.32
C GLY A 171 15.77 14.41 -32.94
N THR A 172 15.47 14.47 -31.66
CA THR A 172 14.32 15.23 -31.14
C THR A 172 14.71 16.01 -29.88
N LEU A 173 14.24 17.25 -29.77
CA LEU A 173 14.26 18.06 -28.56
C LEU A 173 12.83 18.32 -28.10
N VAL A 174 12.57 18.03 -26.84
CA VAL A 174 11.38 18.47 -26.12
C VAL A 174 11.82 19.54 -25.12
N ARG A 175 11.32 20.77 -25.29
CA ARG A 175 11.59 21.92 -24.41
C ARG A 175 10.30 22.34 -23.71
N ILE A 176 10.26 22.24 -22.39
CA ILE A 176 9.08 22.59 -21.59
C ILE A 176 9.40 23.81 -20.73
N LYS A 177 8.67 24.89 -20.97
CA LYS A 177 8.61 26.03 -20.07
C LYS A 177 7.64 25.69 -18.94
N VAL A 178 8.17 25.53 -17.73
CA VAL A 178 7.37 25.11 -16.59
C VAL A 178 6.64 26.31 -16.02
N THR A 179 5.32 26.28 -16.13
CA THR A 179 4.41 27.33 -15.61
C THR A 179 3.61 26.85 -14.41
N ASN A 180 3.57 25.54 -14.15
CA ASN A 180 2.90 24.96 -12.99
C ASN A 180 3.72 25.19 -11.71
N GLU A 181 3.30 26.17 -10.90
CA GLU A 181 4.00 26.55 -9.68
C GLU A 181 3.95 25.51 -8.57
N LYS A 182 3.09 24.49 -8.67
CA LYS A 182 3.01 23.38 -7.70
C LYS A 182 4.16 22.38 -7.88
N ILE A 183 4.81 22.38 -9.04
CA ILE A 183 5.91 21.46 -9.33
C ILE A 183 7.22 22.08 -8.86
N SER A 184 7.85 21.41 -7.90
CA SER A 184 9.18 21.74 -7.41
C SER A 184 10.25 20.81 -7.97
N VAL A 185 11.42 21.37 -8.25
CA VAL A 185 12.66 20.64 -8.51
C VAL A 185 13.48 20.59 -7.22
N PRO A 186 13.89 19.39 -6.77
CA PRO A 186 14.90 19.25 -5.73
C PRO A 186 16.21 19.95 -6.10
N ASP A 187 17.11 20.08 -5.13
CA ASP A 187 18.49 20.45 -5.48
C ASP A 187 19.17 19.33 -6.27
N ARG A 188 20.30 19.67 -6.89
CA ARG A 188 21.12 18.75 -7.69
C ARG A 188 21.52 17.47 -6.94
N LYS A 189 21.86 17.58 -5.65
CA LYS A 189 22.31 16.44 -4.84
C LYS A 189 21.18 15.44 -4.60
N THR A 190 19.94 15.90 -4.70
CA THR A 190 18.74 15.07 -4.57
C THR A 190 18.22 14.61 -5.94
N LEU A 191 18.17 15.51 -6.93
CA LEU A 191 17.60 15.23 -8.25
C LEU A 191 18.40 14.16 -9.01
N LYS A 192 19.74 14.21 -8.96
CA LYS A 192 20.57 13.23 -9.67
C LYS A 192 20.32 11.80 -9.19
N PRO A 193 20.44 11.48 -7.88
CA PRO A 193 20.10 10.15 -7.38
C PRO A 193 18.66 9.74 -7.68
N GLN A 194 17.71 10.68 -7.65
CA GLN A 194 16.33 10.36 -8.00
C GLN A 194 16.17 9.90 -9.45
N ILE A 195 16.90 10.49 -10.40
CA ILE A 195 16.88 10.05 -11.81
C ILE A 195 17.64 8.73 -11.97
N GLU A 196 18.79 8.58 -11.31
CA GLU A 196 19.62 7.37 -11.37
C GLU A 196 18.87 6.15 -10.82
N ASP A 197 18.26 6.28 -9.65
CA ASP A 197 17.65 5.18 -8.89
C ASP A 197 16.18 4.90 -9.22
N HIS A 198 15.53 5.77 -10.00
CA HIS A 198 14.11 5.61 -10.33
C HIS A 198 13.89 4.26 -11.00
N TYR A 199 13.03 3.42 -10.42
CA TYR A 199 12.85 2.03 -10.87
C TYR A 199 12.58 1.94 -12.38
N ALA A 200 11.78 2.85 -12.93
CA ALA A 200 11.42 2.86 -14.34
C ALA A 200 12.59 3.12 -15.31
N LEU A 201 13.67 3.75 -14.84
CA LEU A 201 14.83 4.10 -15.65
C LEU A 201 16.00 3.15 -15.45
N ARG A 202 15.94 2.19 -14.51
CA ARG A 202 17.10 1.35 -14.16
C ARG A 202 17.68 0.58 -15.34
N ASP A 203 16.83 -0.03 -16.17
CA ASP A 203 17.29 -0.77 -17.35
C ASP A 203 17.92 0.18 -18.40
N ILE A 204 17.44 1.42 -18.50
CA ILE A 204 18.00 2.42 -19.41
C ILE A 204 19.33 2.95 -18.86
N ASN A 205 19.36 3.35 -17.59
CA ASN A 205 20.52 3.92 -16.90
C ASN A 205 21.66 2.91 -16.66
N SER A 206 21.38 1.61 -16.74
CA SER A 206 22.39 0.54 -16.66
C SER A 206 22.80 -0.01 -18.03
N SER A 207 22.13 0.41 -19.11
CA SER A 207 22.42 -0.08 -20.45
C SER A 207 23.77 0.44 -20.94
N PRO A 208 24.68 -0.42 -21.43
CA PRO A 208 25.91 0.03 -22.06
C PRO A 208 25.68 0.69 -23.43
N ARG A 209 24.45 0.59 -23.96
CA ARG A 209 24.04 1.22 -25.23
C ARG A 209 23.45 2.61 -25.05
N ARG A 210 23.43 3.15 -23.83
CA ARG A 210 22.88 4.48 -23.55
C ARG A 210 23.90 5.33 -22.82
N GLU A 211 24.01 6.58 -23.26
CA GLU A 211 24.84 7.59 -22.63
C GLU A 211 23.96 8.77 -22.23
N ILE A 212 23.62 8.83 -20.94
CA ILE A 212 22.66 9.82 -20.44
C ILE A 212 23.39 10.93 -19.70
N TRP A 213 23.16 12.18 -20.08
CA TRP A 213 23.77 13.36 -19.49
C TRP A 213 22.74 14.26 -18.82
N MET A 214 22.99 14.65 -17.57
CA MET A 214 22.20 15.65 -16.85
C MET A 214 22.92 17.00 -16.83
N HIS A 215 22.24 18.03 -17.29
CA HIS A 215 22.61 19.43 -17.17
C HIS A 215 21.71 20.11 -16.13
N PHE A 216 22.30 20.63 -15.06
CA PHE A 216 21.57 21.32 -14.01
C PHE A 216 22.04 22.77 -13.94
N ASP A 217 21.11 23.70 -14.19
CA ASP A 217 21.34 25.13 -14.01
C ASP A 217 20.48 25.65 -12.85
N SER A 218 20.94 26.72 -12.20
CA SER A 218 20.18 27.36 -11.16
C SER A 218 20.28 28.88 -11.19
N TYR A 219 19.33 29.54 -10.52
CA TYR A 219 19.34 31.00 -10.35
C TYR A 219 20.63 31.58 -9.73
N LYS A 220 21.47 30.74 -9.11
CA LYS A 220 22.78 31.12 -8.57
C LYS A 220 23.88 31.14 -9.61
N ARG A 221 23.58 30.79 -10.87
CA ARG A 221 24.55 30.53 -11.96
C ARG A 221 25.46 29.35 -11.68
N ASP A 222 24.95 28.37 -10.92
CA ASP A 222 25.61 27.10 -10.69
C ASP A 222 25.22 26.14 -11.83
N TYR A 223 26.05 26.07 -12.87
CA TYR A 223 25.93 25.04 -13.92
C TYR A 223 26.67 23.77 -13.48
N TYR A 224 26.03 22.63 -13.66
CA TYR A 224 26.63 21.33 -13.44
C TYR A 224 26.21 20.34 -14.50
N GLU A 225 27.17 19.54 -14.91
CA GLU A 225 26.99 18.48 -15.89
C GLU A 225 27.52 17.18 -15.32
N SER A 226 26.75 16.11 -15.47
CA SER A 226 27.18 14.79 -15.01
C SER A 226 26.49 13.68 -15.79
N PRO A 227 27.16 12.56 -16.02
CA PRO A 227 26.50 11.37 -16.51
C PRO A 227 25.51 10.85 -15.47
N ILE A 228 24.43 10.23 -15.97
CA ILE A 228 23.45 9.46 -15.21
C ILE A 228 23.76 7.99 -15.46
N ARG A 229 24.04 7.25 -14.41
CA ARG A 229 24.26 5.80 -14.47
C ARG A 229 23.63 5.12 -13.27
N TYR A 230 23.17 3.90 -13.50
CA TYR A 230 22.66 3.04 -12.45
C TYR A 230 23.45 1.75 -12.42
N GLU A 231 24.00 1.41 -11.26
CA GLU A 231 24.66 0.14 -11.00
C GLU A 231 23.83 -0.62 -9.98
N TYR A 232 23.46 -1.85 -10.33
CA TYR A 232 22.78 -2.72 -9.38
C TYR A 232 23.70 -3.01 -8.19
N PRO A 233 23.20 -2.92 -6.96
CA PRO A 233 24.04 -3.13 -5.78
C PRO A 233 24.54 -4.58 -5.72
N PRO A 234 25.76 -4.82 -5.19
CA PRO A 234 26.29 -6.17 -5.01
C PRO A 234 25.31 -7.06 -4.23
N ALA A 235 25.02 -8.23 -4.78
CA ALA A 235 24.08 -9.18 -4.19
C ALA A 235 24.28 -10.60 -4.74
N GLU A 236 23.84 -11.59 -3.98
CA GLU A 236 23.84 -13.01 -4.37
C GLU A 236 22.52 -13.37 -5.07
N LEU A 237 22.57 -14.06 -6.20
CA LEU A 237 21.38 -14.60 -6.86
C LEU A 237 20.84 -15.78 -6.05
N VAL A 238 19.70 -15.60 -5.40
CA VAL A 238 19.09 -16.61 -4.50
C VAL A 238 17.90 -17.35 -5.12
N LEU A 239 17.35 -16.83 -6.21
CA LEU A 239 16.29 -17.49 -6.97
C LEU A 239 16.37 -17.09 -8.45
N ASP A 240 16.33 -18.07 -9.34
CA ASP A 240 16.10 -17.90 -10.78
C ASP A 240 15.18 -19.03 -11.24
N LYS A 241 13.92 -18.71 -11.52
CA LYS A 241 12.88 -19.70 -11.84
C LYS A 241 11.86 -19.17 -12.84
N GLU A 242 11.43 -20.06 -13.72
CA GLU A 242 10.20 -19.87 -14.49
C GLU A 242 8.99 -20.41 -13.69
N LEU A 243 7.96 -19.60 -13.53
CA LEU A 243 6.73 -19.94 -12.81
C LEU A 243 5.52 -19.81 -13.74
N ARG A 244 4.57 -20.73 -13.64
CA ARG A 244 3.28 -20.64 -14.34
C ARG A 244 2.29 -19.85 -13.50
N LEU A 245 1.55 -18.95 -14.14
CA LEU A 245 0.45 -18.22 -13.48
C LEU A 245 -0.80 -19.11 -13.39
N PRO A 246 -1.30 -19.44 -12.19
CA PRO A 246 -2.49 -20.30 -12.05
C PRO A 246 -3.72 -19.68 -12.73
N GLY A 247 -4.47 -20.48 -13.49
CA GLY A 247 -5.66 -20.00 -14.22
C GLY A 247 -5.34 -19.26 -15.52
N TYR A 248 -4.06 -19.02 -15.83
CA TYR A 248 -3.61 -18.40 -17.07
C TYR A 248 -2.64 -19.31 -17.80
N LYS A 249 -2.44 -19.07 -19.10
CA LYS A 249 -1.45 -19.80 -19.92
C LYS A 249 -0.04 -19.19 -19.82
N ASP A 250 0.06 -18.05 -19.16
CA ASP A 250 1.27 -17.25 -19.03
C ASP A 250 2.30 -17.89 -18.10
N THR A 251 3.57 -17.75 -18.48
CA THR A 251 4.73 -17.99 -17.63
C THR A 251 5.41 -16.67 -17.30
N ILE A 252 6.04 -16.63 -16.12
CA ILE A 252 6.86 -15.51 -15.67
C ILE A 252 8.27 -16.01 -15.33
N ASN A 253 9.29 -15.22 -15.65
CA ASN A 253 10.65 -15.49 -15.26
C ASN A 253 10.99 -14.60 -14.07
N VAL A 254 11.35 -15.22 -12.94
CA VAL A 254 11.60 -14.54 -11.68
C VAL A 254 13.05 -14.71 -11.28
N LYS A 255 13.75 -13.58 -11.09
CA LYS A 255 15.08 -13.53 -10.49
C LYS A 255 15.05 -12.71 -9.22
N ILE A 256 15.64 -13.22 -8.14
CA ILE A 256 15.72 -12.55 -6.85
C ILE A 256 17.16 -12.61 -6.35
N TYR A 257 17.64 -11.46 -5.92
CA TYR A 257 18.97 -11.24 -5.37
C TYR A 257 18.86 -10.86 -3.90
N GLU A 258 19.82 -11.30 -3.10
CA GLU A 258 19.95 -11.00 -1.68
C GLU A 258 21.21 -10.17 -1.44
N SER A 259 21.04 -9.00 -0.83
CA SER A 259 22.15 -8.13 -0.44
C SER A 259 22.63 -8.45 0.98
N ASP A 260 23.86 -8.03 1.29
CA ASP A 260 24.44 -8.05 2.63
C ASP A 260 23.80 -7.01 3.56
N LYS A 261 23.18 -5.97 2.98
CA LYS A 261 22.60 -4.83 3.72
C LYS A 261 21.14 -4.61 3.35
N PRO A 262 20.33 -4.08 4.29
CA PRO A 262 18.95 -3.74 3.99
C PRO A 262 18.89 -2.48 3.12
N PHE A 263 17.95 -2.47 2.18
CA PHE A 263 17.59 -1.29 1.39
C PHE A 263 16.37 -0.58 1.96
N ARG A 264 15.98 0.52 1.32
CA ARG A 264 14.71 1.20 1.64
C ARG A 264 13.54 0.42 1.05
N SER A 265 12.41 0.44 1.74
CA SER A 265 11.14 -0.09 1.21
C SER A 265 10.71 0.64 -0.06
N PRO A 266 10.17 -0.08 -1.07
CA PRO A 266 9.56 0.52 -2.27
C PRO A 266 8.20 1.17 -2.00
N ARG A 267 7.63 1.02 -0.80
CA ARG A 267 6.34 1.61 -0.44
C ARG A 267 6.35 3.13 -0.63
N ASN A 268 5.60 3.62 -1.62
CA ASN A 268 5.55 5.02 -2.02
C ASN A 268 6.94 5.65 -2.31
N ASN A 269 7.91 4.82 -2.70
CA ASN A 269 9.28 5.26 -2.92
C ASN A 269 9.81 4.67 -4.23
N PRO A 270 9.73 5.41 -5.35
CA PRO A 270 10.15 4.90 -6.65
C PRO A 270 11.68 4.76 -6.78
N PHE A 271 12.44 5.28 -5.82
CA PHE A 271 13.91 5.25 -5.80
C PHE A 271 14.46 4.09 -4.95
N ALA A 272 13.58 3.29 -4.34
CA ALA A 272 14.00 2.26 -3.38
C ALA A 272 14.63 1.06 -4.09
N GLN A 273 15.79 0.62 -3.62
CA GLN A 273 16.52 -0.51 -4.23
C GLN A 273 15.83 -1.86 -3.98
N ALA A 274 15.21 -2.07 -2.80
CA ALA A 274 14.46 -3.29 -2.54
C ALA A 274 13.17 -3.37 -3.37
N GLY A 275 12.74 -4.61 -3.58
CA GLY A 275 11.53 -4.94 -4.32
C GLY A 275 11.78 -5.66 -5.63
N LEU A 276 10.70 -6.21 -6.17
CA LEU A 276 10.68 -6.91 -7.44
C LEU A 276 10.22 -5.94 -8.52
N LEU A 277 11.10 -5.70 -9.50
CA LEU A 277 10.79 -4.94 -10.70
C LEU A 277 9.86 -5.78 -11.58
N ILE A 278 8.63 -5.31 -11.81
CA ILE A 278 7.67 -5.98 -12.67
C ILE A 278 7.87 -5.48 -14.09
N LYS A 279 8.36 -6.36 -14.97
CA LYS A 279 8.86 -6.03 -16.30
C LYS A 279 8.05 -6.68 -17.41
N THR A 280 8.03 -5.99 -18.54
CA THR A 280 7.73 -6.53 -19.88
C THR A 280 9.00 -6.49 -20.72
N GLU A 281 8.96 -6.93 -21.99
CA GLU A 281 10.15 -6.99 -22.85
C GLU A 281 10.86 -5.63 -23.08
N GLY A 282 10.21 -4.50 -22.74
CA GLY A 282 10.82 -3.18 -22.92
C GLY A 282 10.51 -2.14 -21.86
N ALA A 283 9.81 -2.49 -20.78
CA ALA A 283 9.44 -1.51 -19.76
C ALA A 283 9.32 -2.13 -18.38
N ILE A 284 9.77 -1.38 -17.38
CA ILE A 284 9.50 -1.63 -15.98
C ILE A 284 8.23 -0.88 -15.60
N LEU A 285 7.21 -1.63 -15.17
CA LEU A 285 5.87 -1.13 -14.91
C LEU A 285 5.64 -0.82 -13.43
N ASP A 286 6.32 -1.51 -12.52
CA ASP A 286 6.17 -1.31 -11.08
C ASP A 286 7.37 -1.87 -10.29
N ASN A 287 7.50 -1.50 -9.02
CA ASN A 287 8.47 -2.07 -8.06
C ASN A 287 7.77 -2.42 -6.74
N GLN A 288 7.70 -3.71 -6.40
CA GLN A 288 6.83 -4.19 -5.33
C GLN A 288 7.49 -5.20 -4.38
N LEU A 289 7.12 -5.12 -3.09
CA LEU A 289 7.33 -6.18 -2.09
C LEU A 289 6.00 -6.79 -1.58
N PHE A 290 4.87 -6.33 -2.13
CA PHE A 290 3.52 -6.80 -1.78
C PHE A 290 3.26 -6.79 -0.26
N ARG A 291 2.77 -7.90 0.33
CA ARG A 291 2.57 -8.02 1.78
C ARG A 291 3.82 -7.80 2.63
N TYR A 292 5.02 -7.84 2.05
CA TYR A 292 6.29 -7.63 2.73
C TYR A 292 6.80 -6.19 2.67
N GLN A 293 6.01 -5.24 2.16
CA GLN A 293 6.44 -3.83 2.07
C GLN A 293 6.83 -3.19 3.42
N ASN A 294 6.40 -3.75 4.55
CA ASN A 294 6.77 -3.29 5.90
C ASN A 294 7.59 -4.34 6.68
N ASP A 295 8.19 -5.31 5.99
CA ASP A 295 8.94 -6.40 6.60
C ASP A 295 10.45 -6.14 6.47
N PRO A 296 11.18 -5.87 7.57
CA PRO A 296 12.60 -5.52 7.50
C PRO A 296 13.46 -6.59 6.82
N ALA A 297 13.12 -7.87 6.99
CA ALA A 297 13.83 -8.95 6.34
C ALA A 297 13.66 -8.94 4.82
N ALA A 298 12.55 -8.41 4.30
CA ALA A 298 12.32 -8.30 2.87
C ALA A 298 13.18 -7.20 2.22
N PHE A 299 13.70 -6.25 2.99
CA PHE A 299 14.50 -5.15 2.48
C PHE A 299 15.90 -5.57 2.02
N TYR A 300 16.31 -6.80 2.31
CA TYR A 300 17.55 -7.39 1.79
C TYR A 300 17.38 -7.93 0.36
N PHE A 301 16.14 -7.98 -0.15
CA PHE A 301 15.87 -8.57 -1.46
C PHE A 301 15.47 -7.53 -2.50
N TYR A 302 16.04 -7.68 -3.67
CA TYR A 302 15.57 -7.05 -4.90
C TYR A 302 15.54 -8.07 -6.03
N GLY A 303 14.85 -7.76 -7.12
CA GLY A 303 14.78 -8.71 -8.22
C GLY A 303 14.03 -8.19 -9.43
N GLU A 304 13.83 -9.06 -10.39
CA GLU A 304 13.08 -8.77 -11.60
C GLU A 304 12.11 -9.92 -11.92
N VAL A 305 10.96 -9.53 -12.48
CA VAL A 305 9.91 -10.44 -12.90
C VAL A 305 9.55 -10.07 -14.33
N LEU A 306 9.97 -10.89 -15.30
CA LEU A 306 9.56 -10.73 -16.68
C LEU A 306 8.22 -11.43 -16.91
N CYS A 307 7.19 -10.65 -17.22
CA CYS A 307 5.84 -11.13 -17.54
C CYS A 307 5.40 -10.58 -18.90
N LYS A 308 5.58 -11.37 -19.96
CA LYS A 308 5.21 -10.95 -21.33
C LYS A 308 3.70 -10.73 -21.47
N GLY A 309 2.89 -11.54 -20.79
CA GLY A 309 1.43 -11.46 -20.83
C GLY A 309 0.83 -10.13 -20.40
N LEU A 310 1.54 -9.32 -19.60
CA LEU A 310 1.10 -7.94 -19.29
C LEU A 310 1.04 -7.07 -20.55
N ALA A 311 2.04 -7.19 -21.42
CA ALA A 311 2.12 -6.41 -22.65
C ALA A 311 1.00 -6.78 -23.62
N ASP A 312 0.75 -8.08 -23.77
CA ASP A 312 -0.26 -8.62 -24.69
C ASP A 312 -1.67 -8.19 -24.25
N ARG A 313 -1.97 -8.29 -22.95
CA ARG A 313 -3.29 -7.91 -22.40
C ARG A 313 -3.60 -6.43 -22.57
N ILE A 314 -2.64 -5.56 -22.29
CA ILE A 314 -2.84 -4.12 -22.44
C ILE A 314 -3.11 -3.79 -23.93
N ARG A 315 -2.40 -4.44 -24.85
CA ARG A 315 -2.63 -4.27 -26.30
C ARG A 315 -3.94 -4.88 -26.79
N GLU A 316 -4.45 -5.92 -26.13
CA GLU A 316 -5.77 -6.52 -26.40
C GLU A 316 -6.92 -5.69 -25.80
N GLY A 317 -6.62 -4.57 -25.13
CA GLY A 317 -7.62 -3.64 -24.59
C GLY A 317 -8.04 -3.92 -23.15
N ASP A 318 -7.31 -4.76 -22.42
CA ASP A 318 -7.52 -4.99 -20.98
C ASP A 318 -6.95 -3.83 -20.15
N TRP A 319 -7.54 -2.65 -20.32
CA TRP A 319 -7.11 -1.40 -19.67
C TRP A 319 -7.26 -1.43 -18.14
N GLY A 320 -8.02 -2.39 -17.60
CA GLY A 320 -8.21 -2.59 -16.16
C GLY A 320 -6.93 -3.02 -15.42
N ILE A 321 -5.90 -3.44 -16.14
CA ILE A 321 -4.56 -3.76 -15.61
C ILE A 321 -3.79 -2.49 -15.19
N ILE A 322 -4.13 -1.32 -15.71
CA ILE A 322 -3.41 -0.07 -15.44
C ILE A 322 -4.09 0.66 -14.29
N ASP A 323 -3.30 1.11 -13.31
CA ASP A 323 -3.79 1.94 -12.19
C ASP A 323 -4.58 3.16 -12.72
N PRO A 324 -5.68 3.59 -12.09
CA PRO A 324 -6.45 4.75 -12.54
C PRO A 324 -5.65 6.06 -12.62
N ASN A 325 -4.63 6.24 -11.77
CA ASN A 325 -3.69 7.38 -11.87
C ASN A 325 -2.53 7.12 -12.84
N ARG A 326 -2.58 5.97 -13.51
CA ARG A 326 -1.64 5.44 -14.50
C ARG A 326 -0.22 5.31 -13.95
N ALA A 327 -0.06 5.24 -12.63
CA ALA A 327 1.25 5.27 -11.96
C ALA A 327 1.98 3.91 -11.92
N GLY A 328 1.29 2.85 -12.33
CA GLY A 328 1.76 1.47 -12.24
C GLY A 328 0.62 0.51 -12.59
N LEU A 329 0.72 -0.72 -12.08
CA LEU A 329 -0.30 -1.75 -12.28
C LEU A 329 -1.44 -1.60 -11.27
N GLU A 330 -2.67 -1.89 -11.70
CA GLU A 330 -3.83 -2.03 -10.82
C GLU A 330 -3.81 -3.42 -10.18
N TRP A 331 -3.28 -3.50 -8.96
CA TRP A 331 -3.13 -4.76 -8.23
C TRP A 331 -4.45 -5.40 -7.80
N ARG A 332 -5.58 -4.69 -7.92
CA ARG A 332 -6.92 -5.27 -7.71
C ARG A 332 -7.40 -6.08 -8.91
N HIS A 333 -6.79 -5.93 -10.09
CA HIS A 333 -7.15 -6.71 -11.27
C HIS A 333 -6.82 -8.20 -11.10
N ASP A 334 -7.69 -9.11 -11.57
CA ASP A 334 -7.57 -10.56 -11.33
C ASP A 334 -6.23 -11.15 -11.80
N PHE A 335 -5.73 -10.69 -12.94
CA PHE A 335 -4.42 -11.08 -13.46
C PHE A 335 -3.29 -10.63 -12.52
N CYS A 336 -3.35 -9.37 -12.07
CA CYS A 336 -2.35 -8.78 -11.17
C CYS A 336 -2.38 -9.46 -9.78
N GLN A 337 -3.56 -9.80 -9.24
CA GLN A 337 -3.68 -10.54 -7.98
C GLN A 337 -3.07 -11.94 -8.09
N THR A 338 -3.24 -12.60 -9.23
CA THR A 338 -2.65 -13.91 -9.50
C THR A 338 -1.12 -13.83 -9.60
N LEU A 339 -0.62 -12.82 -10.30
CA LEU A 339 0.81 -12.50 -10.36
C LEU A 339 1.37 -12.22 -8.96
N GLN A 340 0.74 -11.33 -8.20
CA GLN A 340 1.10 -11.00 -6.82
C GLN A 340 1.19 -12.26 -5.95
N THR A 341 0.13 -13.09 -5.93
CA THR A 341 0.09 -14.30 -5.10
C THR A 341 1.20 -15.29 -5.48
N THR A 342 1.52 -15.39 -6.76
CA THR A 342 2.59 -16.25 -7.27
C THR A 342 3.97 -15.76 -6.79
N LEU A 343 4.20 -14.44 -6.85
CA LEU A 343 5.45 -13.82 -6.40
C LEU A 343 5.59 -13.85 -4.87
N GLU A 344 4.51 -13.62 -4.12
CA GLU A 344 4.52 -13.72 -2.66
C GLU A 344 4.88 -15.13 -2.17
N LYS A 345 4.46 -16.17 -2.89
CA LYS A 345 4.86 -17.57 -2.61
C LYS A 345 6.34 -17.81 -2.89
N ALA A 346 6.90 -17.17 -3.91
CA ALA A 346 8.32 -17.26 -4.22
C ALA A 346 9.19 -16.51 -3.20
N LEU A 347 8.73 -15.35 -2.72
CA LEU A 347 9.42 -14.53 -1.71
C LEU A 347 9.36 -15.12 -0.30
N GLU A 348 8.25 -15.74 0.10
CA GLU A 348 8.03 -16.26 1.46
C GLU A 348 9.22 -17.04 2.04
N PRO A 349 9.75 -18.11 1.40
CA PRO A 349 10.85 -18.87 1.98
C PRO A 349 12.12 -18.03 2.18
N LEU A 350 12.39 -17.07 1.30
CA LEU A 350 13.56 -16.20 1.37
C LEU A 350 13.45 -15.21 2.54
N VAL A 351 12.30 -14.54 2.64
CA VAL A 351 12.01 -13.59 3.73
C VAL A 351 12.04 -14.30 5.08
N GLN A 352 11.41 -15.48 5.20
CA GLN A 352 11.42 -16.23 6.45
C GLN A 352 12.81 -16.75 6.85
N ARG A 353 13.64 -17.11 5.86
CA ARG A 353 15.04 -17.45 6.13
C ARG A 353 15.79 -16.24 6.67
N LYS A 354 15.69 -15.08 6.01
CA LYS A 354 16.37 -13.85 6.45
C LYS A 354 15.89 -13.40 7.82
N LYS A 355 14.58 -13.49 8.13
CA LYS A 355 14.05 -13.22 9.48
C LYS A 355 14.77 -14.03 10.56
N LYS A 356 14.89 -15.34 10.37
CA LYS A 356 15.57 -16.24 11.31
C LYS A 356 17.07 -15.95 11.44
N GLU A 357 17.69 -15.42 10.39
CA GLU A 357 19.10 -15.00 10.41
C GLU A 357 19.27 -13.72 11.22
N LEU A 358 18.41 -12.72 11.00
CA LEU A 358 18.41 -11.46 11.74
C LEU A 358 18.10 -11.68 13.24
N GLU A 359 17.22 -12.62 13.56
CA GLU A 359 16.92 -13.04 14.94
C GLU A 359 18.10 -13.73 15.65
N LYS A 360 19.09 -14.24 14.92
CA LYS A 360 20.26 -14.96 15.47
C LYS A 360 21.48 -14.06 15.76
N GLY A 361 21.36 -12.75 15.56
CA GLY A 361 22.40 -11.80 15.99
C GLY A 361 22.68 -11.92 17.50
N PRO A 362 23.86 -11.47 17.97
CA PRO A 362 24.20 -11.49 19.40
C PRO A 362 23.28 -10.54 20.18
N GLN A 363 22.12 -11.04 20.61
CA GLN A 363 21.24 -10.28 21.49
C GLN A 363 21.84 -10.22 22.88
N LYS A 364 21.97 -9.01 23.43
CA LYS A 364 22.34 -8.83 24.83
C LYS A 364 21.19 -9.40 25.68
N GLU A 365 21.49 -10.42 26.50
CA GLU A 365 20.45 -11.03 27.33
C GLU A 365 19.84 -10.02 28.31
N THR A 366 18.51 -10.00 28.38
CA THR A 366 17.80 -9.17 29.36
C THR A 366 18.14 -9.61 30.79
N PRO A 367 18.47 -8.66 31.70
CA PRO A 367 18.75 -8.97 33.10
C PRO A 367 17.63 -9.79 33.76
N ALA A 368 17.99 -10.70 34.67
CA ALA A 368 17.04 -11.60 35.31
C ALA A 368 15.97 -10.87 36.15
N SER A 369 16.33 -9.75 36.78
CA SER A 369 15.43 -8.84 37.50
C SER A 369 14.38 -8.22 36.55
N THR A 370 14.83 -7.71 35.40
CA THR A 370 13.96 -7.18 34.34
C THR A 370 13.07 -8.28 33.77
N LYS A 371 13.58 -9.48 33.49
CA LYS A 371 12.75 -10.63 33.04
C LYS A 371 11.60 -10.92 34.01
N LYS A 372 11.85 -10.92 35.33
CA LYS A 372 10.79 -11.13 36.34
C LYS A 372 9.76 -10.00 36.34
N MET A 373 10.20 -8.75 36.19
CA MET A 373 9.30 -7.59 36.05
C MET A 373 8.39 -7.74 34.84
N LEU A 374 8.95 -8.09 33.68
CA LEU A 374 8.20 -8.27 32.43
C LEU A 374 7.21 -9.43 32.51
N ILE A 375 7.54 -10.53 33.20
CA ILE A 375 6.59 -11.62 33.47
C ILE A 375 5.41 -11.13 34.32
N SER A 376 5.69 -10.36 35.39
CA SER A 376 4.64 -9.76 36.22
C SER A 376 3.75 -8.82 35.41
N LEU A 377 4.36 -8.04 34.52
CA LEU A 377 3.67 -7.13 33.62
C LEU A 377 2.79 -7.90 32.63
N CYS A 378 3.30 -8.95 31.98
CA CYS A 378 2.51 -9.82 31.11
C CYS A 378 1.29 -10.41 31.84
N ASN A 379 1.46 -10.84 33.10
CA ASN A 379 0.35 -11.35 33.91
C ASN A 379 -0.69 -10.27 34.23
N LEU A 380 -0.28 -9.03 34.48
CA LEU A 380 -1.21 -7.91 34.60
C LEU A 380 -1.96 -7.70 33.28
N LEU A 381 -1.25 -7.51 32.18
CA LEU A 381 -1.84 -7.19 30.87
C LEU A 381 -2.80 -8.28 30.40
N ASN A 382 -2.46 -9.55 30.62
CA ASN A 382 -3.37 -10.67 30.33
C ASN A 382 -4.66 -10.60 31.14
N ARG A 383 -4.59 -10.24 32.43
CA ARG A 383 -5.80 -10.02 33.25
C ARG A 383 -6.61 -8.84 32.75
N LEU A 384 -5.96 -7.73 32.36
CA LEU A 384 -6.65 -6.56 31.83
C LEU A 384 -7.33 -6.86 30.48
N ALA A 385 -6.63 -7.53 29.56
CA ALA A 385 -7.21 -7.95 28.29
C ALA A 385 -8.36 -8.95 28.49
N ASN A 386 -8.22 -9.90 29.42
CA ASN A 386 -9.33 -10.79 29.73
C ASN A 386 -10.54 -10.02 30.25
N ASN A 387 -10.37 -9.03 31.14
CA ASN A 387 -11.50 -8.21 31.57
C ASN A 387 -12.15 -7.49 30.39
N GLU A 388 -11.36 -6.82 29.53
CA GLU A 388 -11.92 -6.05 28.40
C GLU A 388 -12.49 -6.89 27.26
N LEU A 389 -12.04 -8.13 27.13
CA LEU A 389 -12.41 -9.04 26.05
C LEU A 389 -13.37 -10.16 26.50
N GLU A 390 -13.46 -10.46 27.79
CA GLU A 390 -14.55 -11.25 28.41
C GLU A 390 -15.79 -10.37 28.63
N GLU A 391 -15.62 -9.05 28.85
CA GLU A 391 -16.71 -8.06 28.76
C GLU A 391 -17.35 -7.99 27.35
N LEU A 392 -16.81 -8.69 26.33
CA LEU A 392 -17.43 -8.84 25.00
C LEU A 392 -18.50 -9.95 24.93
N GLU A 393 -18.66 -10.79 25.95
CA GLU A 393 -19.96 -11.43 26.21
C GLU A 393 -20.81 -10.45 27.02
N VAL A 394 -21.16 -9.31 26.43
CA VAL A 394 -21.89 -8.23 27.13
C VAL A 394 -23.16 -8.80 27.77
N PRO A 395 -23.28 -8.82 29.12
CA PRO A 395 -24.58 -8.80 29.76
C PRO A 395 -25.18 -7.43 29.44
N VAL A 396 -26.38 -7.41 28.86
CA VAL A 396 -27.12 -6.16 28.66
C VAL A 396 -27.28 -5.47 30.02
N GLU A 397 -26.83 -4.22 30.13
CA GLU A 397 -27.16 -3.36 31.27
C GLU A 397 -28.70 -3.25 31.33
N PRO A 398 -29.34 -3.65 32.44
CA PRO A 398 -30.79 -3.81 32.56
C PRO A 398 -31.56 -2.50 32.44
N SER A 399 -30.89 -1.35 32.53
CA SER A 399 -31.51 -0.02 32.44
C SER A 399 -32.10 0.29 31.06
N ASP A 400 -31.84 -0.54 30.05
CA ASP A 400 -32.24 -0.28 28.68
C ASP A 400 -33.24 -1.32 28.12
N ILE A 401 -33.73 -2.25 28.96
CA ILE A 401 -34.73 -3.24 28.57
C ILE A 401 -36.10 -2.79 29.09
N TYR A 402 -36.87 -2.12 28.22
CA TYR A 402 -38.24 -1.68 28.50
C TYR A 402 -39.32 -2.60 27.92
N ASP A 403 -38.93 -3.52 27.05
CA ASP A 403 -39.83 -4.43 26.32
C ASP A 403 -39.24 -5.85 26.25
N LEU A 404 -40.04 -6.81 25.75
CA LEU A 404 -39.57 -8.16 25.44
C LEU A 404 -38.43 -8.10 24.41
N ILE A 405 -37.31 -8.78 24.66
CA ILE A 405 -36.15 -8.75 23.75
C ILE A 405 -35.42 -10.10 23.69
N ILE A 406 -34.90 -10.46 22.51
CA ILE A 406 -34.00 -11.61 22.33
C ILE A 406 -32.56 -11.10 22.26
N LYS A 407 -31.65 -11.72 23.01
CA LYS A 407 -30.23 -11.39 22.98
C LYS A 407 -29.35 -12.62 22.70
N PRO A 408 -28.32 -12.47 21.86
CA PRO A 408 -28.08 -11.32 20.96
C PRO A 408 -29.17 -11.19 19.88
N GLU A 409 -29.44 -9.96 19.42
CA GLU A 409 -30.36 -9.66 18.31
C GLU A 409 -29.80 -10.08 16.95
N LEU A 410 -28.46 -10.14 16.82
CA LEU A 410 -27.76 -10.62 15.63
C LEU A 410 -26.77 -11.72 16.04
N ALA A 411 -26.90 -12.93 15.50
CA ALA A 411 -26.07 -14.07 15.89
C ALA A 411 -25.55 -14.91 14.72
N ASN A 412 -24.24 -15.09 14.62
CA ASN A 412 -23.65 -16.15 13.77
C ASN A 412 -23.66 -17.51 14.50
N ILE A 413 -24.36 -18.50 13.98
CA ILE A 413 -24.41 -19.87 14.53
C ILE A 413 -23.55 -20.82 13.69
N GLU A 414 -22.84 -21.74 14.32
CA GLU A 414 -22.05 -22.75 13.58
C GLU A 414 -22.98 -23.87 13.09
N ILE A 415 -22.79 -24.35 11.87
CA ILE A 415 -23.57 -25.48 11.32
C ILE A 415 -23.49 -26.71 12.25
N ASP A 416 -24.65 -27.31 12.50
CA ASP A 416 -24.88 -28.47 13.37
C ASP A 416 -24.41 -28.33 14.83
N LYS A 417 -24.18 -27.10 15.30
CA LYS A 417 -23.77 -26.85 16.69
C LYS A 417 -24.77 -25.92 17.37
N PRO A 418 -25.40 -26.35 18.48
CA PRO A 418 -26.28 -25.49 19.26
C PRO A 418 -25.58 -24.22 19.74
N ARG A 419 -26.24 -23.08 19.54
CA ARG A 419 -25.92 -21.80 20.19
C ARG A 419 -27.09 -21.41 21.09
N THR A 420 -26.77 -20.96 22.30
CA THR A 420 -27.77 -20.45 23.25
C THR A 420 -28.01 -18.96 23.01
N LEU A 421 -29.27 -18.57 22.91
CA LEU A 421 -29.76 -17.20 22.97
C LEU A 421 -30.65 -17.08 24.22
N SER A 422 -30.97 -15.85 24.63
CA SER A 422 -31.80 -15.59 25.81
C SER A 422 -32.90 -14.61 25.49
N VAL A 423 -34.10 -14.86 26.01
CA VAL A 423 -35.18 -13.87 26.03
C VAL A 423 -35.14 -13.14 27.37
N TYR A 424 -35.32 -11.83 27.34
CA TYR A 424 -35.47 -10.97 28.52
C TYR A 424 -36.84 -10.28 28.48
N ALA A 425 -37.44 -10.13 29.65
CA ALA A 425 -38.70 -9.41 29.83
C ALA A 425 -38.64 -8.60 31.15
N PRO A 426 -39.12 -7.35 31.15
CA PRO A 426 -39.38 -6.58 32.38
C PRO A 426 -40.35 -7.29 33.32
N ASP A 427 -40.19 -7.07 34.63
CA ASP A 427 -41.05 -7.65 35.66
C ASP A 427 -42.51 -7.19 35.55
N ASP A 428 -42.74 -5.90 35.30
CA ASP A 428 -44.05 -5.31 35.03
C ASP A 428 -44.76 -5.96 33.84
N LEU A 429 -44.00 -6.29 32.78
CA LEU A 429 -44.52 -7.00 31.62
C LEU A 429 -45.00 -8.41 32.01
N VAL A 430 -44.16 -9.19 32.71
CA VAL A 430 -44.48 -10.56 33.13
C VAL A 430 -45.67 -10.59 34.11
N ASP A 431 -45.74 -9.65 35.04
CA ASP A 431 -46.82 -9.52 36.01
C ASP A 431 -48.15 -9.14 35.32
N SER A 432 -48.13 -8.28 34.30
CA SER A 432 -49.32 -7.85 33.57
C SER A 432 -50.00 -8.99 32.80
N VAL A 433 -49.22 -9.86 32.16
CA VAL A 433 -49.74 -10.98 31.35
C VAL A 433 -49.98 -12.27 32.15
N LYS A 434 -49.57 -12.31 33.42
CA LYS A 434 -49.73 -13.46 34.34
C LYS A 434 -49.21 -14.79 33.78
N THR A 435 -48.20 -14.74 32.92
CA THR A 435 -47.52 -15.91 32.36
C THR A 435 -46.03 -15.63 32.23
N SER A 436 -45.21 -16.60 32.60
CA SER A 436 -43.74 -16.57 32.43
C SER A 436 -43.27 -17.45 31.28
N ARG A 437 -44.17 -17.81 30.34
CA ARG A 437 -43.85 -18.68 29.20
C ARG A 437 -43.81 -17.88 27.90
N VAL A 438 -42.65 -17.91 27.24
CA VAL A 438 -42.42 -17.30 25.93
C VAL A 438 -42.42 -18.37 24.85
N HIS A 439 -43.12 -18.13 23.75
CA HIS A 439 -43.07 -18.99 22.57
C HIS A 439 -42.06 -18.47 21.55
N VAL A 440 -41.11 -19.30 21.11
CA VAL A 440 -40.06 -18.92 20.16
C VAL A 440 -40.16 -19.74 18.88
N GLU A 441 -40.18 -19.04 17.74
CA GLU A 441 -40.26 -19.61 16.39
C GLU A 441 -39.12 -19.09 15.50
N SER A 442 -38.89 -19.80 14.40
CA SER A 442 -37.96 -19.41 13.32
C SER A 442 -38.75 -19.38 12.02
N ASP A 443 -38.52 -18.36 11.19
CA ASP A 443 -39.10 -18.25 9.85
C ASP A 443 -38.42 -19.18 8.82
N ASN A 444 -37.24 -19.71 9.14
CA ASN A 444 -36.47 -20.60 8.28
C ASN A 444 -36.43 -22.02 8.87
N PRO A 445 -36.91 -23.05 8.16
CA PRO A 445 -36.86 -24.45 8.63
C PRO A 445 -35.43 -25.01 8.76
N ASN A 446 -34.44 -24.40 8.10
CA ASN A 446 -33.02 -24.76 8.23
C ASN A 446 -32.37 -24.22 9.52
N VAL A 447 -33.11 -23.40 10.29
CA VAL A 447 -32.71 -22.91 11.60
C VAL A 447 -33.72 -23.40 12.63
N GLN A 448 -33.33 -24.42 13.41
CA GLN A 448 -34.20 -25.10 14.35
C GLN A 448 -34.08 -24.52 15.75
N ILE A 449 -35.21 -24.17 16.36
CA ILE A 449 -35.32 -23.87 17.80
C ILE A 449 -35.42 -25.18 18.57
N LEU A 450 -34.51 -25.41 19.52
CA LEU A 450 -34.47 -26.62 20.34
C LEU A 450 -35.53 -26.63 21.45
N THR A 451 -35.89 -25.44 21.96
CA THR A 451 -36.88 -25.26 23.03
C THR A 451 -37.85 -24.15 22.63
N ARG A 452 -39.00 -24.52 22.05
CA ARG A 452 -39.99 -23.53 21.57
C ARG A 452 -40.78 -22.84 22.68
N GLN A 453 -40.96 -23.50 23.84
CA GLN A 453 -41.56 -22.89 25.02
C GLN A 453 -40.50 -22.64 26.07
N VAL A 454 -40.15 -21.37 26.27
CA VAL A 454 -39.09 -20.93 27.18
C VAL A 454 -39.75 -20.44 28.46
N GLY A 455 -39.36 -21.03 29.60
CA GLY A 455 -39.75 -20.52 30.92
C GLY A 455 -38.83 -19.38 31.33
N LEU A 456 -39.42 -18.25 31.72
CA LEU A 456 -38.72 -17.10 32.26
C LEU A 456 -38.60 -17.23 33.78
N ALA A 457 -37.42 -16.92 34.31
CA ALA A 457 -37.13 -16.87 35.75
C ALA A 457 -36.56 -15.49 36.13
N PRO A 458 -36.72 -15.06 37.40
CA PRO A 458 -36.11 -13.81 37.87
C PRO A 458 -34.61 -13.79 37.61
N HIS A 459 -34.10 -12.67 37.13
CA HIS A 459 -32.69 -12.52 36.79
C HIS A 459 -31.84 -12.43 38.07
N PRO A 460 -30.77 -13.25 38.22
CA PRO A 460 -30.03 -13.38 39.47
C PRO A 460 -29.29 -12.11 39.92
N ARG A 461 -29.08 -11.15 39.01
CA ARG A 461 -28.44 -9.85 39.28
C ARG A 461 -29.38 -8.65 39.21
N TYR A 462 -30.53 -8.77 38.57
CA TYR A 462 -31.38 -7.64 38.22
C TYR A 462 -32.82 -7.95 38.64
N PRO A 463 -33.26 -7.47 39.82
CA PRO A 463 -34.55 -7.87 40.40
C PRO A 463 -35.76 -7.58 39.52
N ASN A 464 -35.68 -6.54 38.68
CA ASN A 464 -36.78 -6.08 37.82
C ASN A 464 -36.80 -6.73 36.43
N LEU A 465 -36.04 -7.81 36.23
CA LEU A 465 -35.98 -8.51 34.95
C LEU A 465 -36.19 -10.00 35.14
N TYR A 466 -36.87 -10.57 34.16
CA TYR A 466 -36.97 -12.00 33.94
C TYR A 466 -36.14 -12.38 32.71
N TYR A 467 -35.54 -13.58 32.75
CA TYR A 467 -34.79 -14.11 31.61
C TYR A 467 -35.01 -15.62 31.43
N GLY A 468 -34.86 -16.10 30.20
CA GLY A 468 -34.95 -17.50 29.86
C GLY A 468 -34.07 -17.87 28.66
N PRO A 469 -33.13 -18.83 28.80
CA PRO A 469 -32.28 -19.27 27.69
C PRO A 469 -32.98 -20.29 26.79
N PHE A 470 -32.67 -20.26 25.50
CA PHE A 470 -33.11 -21.26 24.51
C PHE A 470 -32.01 -21.55 23.47
N GLY A 471 -32.02 -22.78 22.93
CA GLY A 471 -31.03 -23.23 21.97
C GLY A 471 -31.49 -23.10 20.52
N VAL A 472 -30.58 -22.74 19.62
CA VAL A 472 -30.79 -22.63 18.18
C VAL A 472 -29.71 -23.42 17.43
N VAL A 473 -30.08 -24.13 16.37
CA VAL A 473 -29.17 -24.93 15.53
C VAL A 473 -29.43 -24.65 14.05
N GLY A 474 -28.37 -24.29 13.32
CA GLY A 474 -28.41 -24.16 11.86
C GLY A 474 -28.02 -25.47 11.15
N ARG A 475 -28.75 -25.85 10.11
CA ARG A 475 -28.56 -27.10 9.35
C ARG A 475 -27.91 -26.92 7.99
N VAL A 476 -27.97 -25.72 7.41
CA VAL A 476 -27.46 -25.42 6.08
C VAL A 476 -26.59 -24.17 6.13
N LEU A 477 -25.40 -24.24 5.54
CA LEU A 477 -24.40 -23.17 5.60
C LEU A 477 -24.82 -21.98 4.74
N GLY A 478 -24.67 -20.77 5.26
CA GLY A 478 -24.99 -19.52 4.57
C GLY A 478 -26.43 -19.05 4.74
N GLU A 479 -27.33 -19.90 5.26
CA GLU A 479 -28.73 -19.55 5.53
C GLU A 479 -28.87 -18.51 6.65
N GLU A 480 -29.94 -17.72 6.57
CA GLU A 480 -30.32 -16.70 7.55
C GLU A 480 -31.76 -16.95 8.01
N ALA A 481 -32.06 -16.60 9.26
CA ALA A 481 -33.40 -16.74 9.83
C ALA A 481 -33.73 -15.61 10.80
N CYS A 482 -34.97 -15.14 10.77
CA CYS A 482 -35.57 -14.30 11.80
C CYS A 482 -36.25 -15.17 12.85
N LEU A 483 -35.80 -15.03 14.09
CA LEU A 483 -36.36 -15.67 15.26
C LEU A 483 -37.37 -14.71 15.90
N CYS A 484 -38.57 -15.21 16.19
CA CYS A 484 -39.62 -14.44 16.83
C CYS A 484 -39.97 -15.05 18.19
N ALA A 485 -39.86 -14.27 19.26
CA ALA A 485 -40.29 -14.62 20.60
C ALA A 485 -41.58 -13.87 20.96
N ARG A 486 -42.60 -14.58 21.44
CA ARG A 486 -43.91 -14.01 21.81
C ARG A 486 -44.23 -14.25 23.28
N LEU A 487 -44.61 -13.17 23.98
CA LEU A 487 -45.16 -13.18 25.33
C LEU A 487 -46.51 -12.45 25.32
N ALA A 488 -47.61 -13.22 25.27
CA ALA A 488 -48.95 -12.72 24.99
C ALA A 488 -48.98 -11.91 23.67
N GLU A 489 -49.26 -10.60 23.73
CA GLU A 489 -49.30 -9.69 22.57
C GLU A 489 -47.94 -9.06 22.24
N ASN A 490 -46.91 -9.27 23.06
CA ASN A 490 -45.59 -8.67 22.88
C ASN A 490 -44.69 -9.59 22.05
N GLU A 491 -43.95 -9.00 21.11
CA GLU A 491 -43.06 -9.72 20.21
C GLU A 491 -41.63 -9.17 20.26
N ALA A 492 -40.66 -10.05 20.11
CA ALA A 492 -39.24 -9.72 20.01
C ALA A 492 -38.59 -10.48 18.86
N LEU A 493 -37.66 -9.83 18.16
CA LEU A 493 -37.01 -10.39 16.97
C LEU A 493 -35.50 -10.54 17.17
N ALA A 494 -34.90 -11.56 16.55
CA ALA A 494 -33.46 -11.71 16.38
C ALA A 494 -33.13 -12.35 15.03
N ILE A 495 -32.04 -11.92 14.39
CA ILE A 495 -31.56 -12.48 13.12
C ILE A 495 -30.38 -13.40 13.41
N VAL A 496 -30.40 -14.61 12.84
CA VAL A 496 -29.30 -15.56 12.94
C VAL A 496 -28.79 -15.98 11.57
N LYS A 497 -27.47 -16.17 11.45
CA LYS A 497 -26.79 -16.57 10.21
C LYS A 497 -25.95 -17.83 10.43
N VAL A 498 -26.06 -18.82 9.55
CA VAL A 498 -25.34 -20.10 9.69
C VAL A 498 -23.96 -20.00 9.03
N GLY A 499 -22.90 -20.13 9.84
CA GLY A 499 -21.50 -20.11 9.40
C GLY A 499 -20.81 -21.48 9.49
N PRO A 500 -19.62 -21.62 8.89
CA PRO A 500 -18.82 -22.85 8.93
C PRO A 500 -18.39 -23.21 10.35
N GLN A 501 -18.30 -24.52 10.63
CA GLN A 501 -17.68 -25.00 11.87
C GLN A 501 -16.23 -24.53 11.96
N LYS A 502 -15.90 -23.77 13.01
CA LYS A 502 -14.51 -23.47 13.33
C LYS A 502 -13.83 -24.79 13.71
N LYS A 503 -12.76 -25.16 12.99
CA LYS A 503 -11.95 -26.35 13.32
C LYS A 503 -11.52 -26.29 14.79
N LYS A 504 -12.13 -27.11 15.65
CA LYS A 504 -11.60 -27.39 16.99
C LYS A 504 -10.19 -27.96 16.80
N ARG A 505 -9.18 -27.24 17.28
CA ARG A 505 -7.85 -27.84 17.50
C ARG A 505 -8.06 -29.03 18.43
N LYS A 506 -7.88 -30.25 17.91
CA LYS A 506 -7.89 -31.48 18.72
C LYS A 506 -6.92 -31.29 19.88
N GLY A 507 -7.42 -31.55 21.09
CA GLY A 507 -6.67 -31.38 22.33
C GLY A 507 -5.38 -32.18 22.30
N LYS A 508 -4.26 -31.49 22.56
CA LYS A 508 -3.12 -32.11 23.21
C LYS A 508 -3.36 -32.04 24.72
N GLN A 509 -3.01 -33.13 25.39
CA GLN A 509 -3.09 -33.36 26.82
C GLN A 509 -2.77 -32.11 27.64
N LEU A 510 -3.56 -31.89 28.69
CA LEU A 510 -3.36 -30.87 29.72
C LEU A 510 -1.93 -30.94 30.28
N SER A 511 -1.08 -30.04 29.82
CA SER A 511 0.12 -29.58 30.55
C SER A 511 -0.04 -28.09 30.83
N ALA A 512 0.29 -27.67 32.05
CA ALA A 512 0.02 -26.36 32.64
C ALA A 512 0.24 -25.14 31.72
N ARG A 513 -0.70 -24.18 31.81
CA ARG A 513 -0.83 -22.91 31.04
C ARG A 513 0.49 -22.22 30.62
N LYS A 514 0.68 -22.03 29.30
CA LYS A 514 1.43 -20.92 28.67
C LYS A 514 0.72 -20.49 27.39
N GLY A 515 -0.07 -19.40 27.46
CA GLY A 515 -0.75 -18.85 26.28
C GLY A 515 -1.85 -17.85 26.65
N GLY A 516 -1.45 -16.64 27.07
CA GLY A 516 -2.35 -15.50 27.26
C GLY A 516 -2.38 -14.58 26.03
N PHE A 517 -3.19 -13.52 26.07
CA PHE A 517 -3.24 -12.43 25.10
C PHE A 517 -1.84 -11.83 24.80
N ILE A 518 -0.96 -11.76 25.80
CA ILE A 518 0.45 -11.46 25.66
C ILE A 518 1.26 -12.64 26.21
N ARG A 519 2.18 -13.13 25.40
CA ARG A 519 3.10 -14.22 25.72
C ARG A 519 4.39 -13.71 26.32
N ASP A 520 4.95 -12.64 25.76
CA ASP A 520 6.25 -12.10 26.17
C ASP A 520 6.42 -10.62 25.79
N ILE A 521 7.41 -9.96 26.39
CA ILE A 521 7.87 -8.61 26.05
C ILE A 521 9.39 -8.69 25.83
N VAL A 522 9.86 -8.36 24.64
CA VAL A 522 11.27 -8.54 24.26
C VAL A 522 11.85 -7.29 23.61
N PRO A 523 13.16 -6.99 23.82
CA PRO A 523 13.86 -6.00 23.01
C PRO A 523 14.04 -6.51 21.58
N ASP A 524 14.10 -5.56 20.65
CA ASP A 524 14.41 -5.77 19.24
C ASP A 524 15.45 -4.73 18.82
N GLU A 525 16.55 -5.19 18.23
CA GLU A 525 17.73 -4.39 17.89
C GLU A 525 17.75 -4.01 16.39
N GLU A 526 16.60 -3.99 15.71
CA GLU A 526 16.48 -3.50 14.32
C GLU A 526 17.16 -2.12 14.16
N ASP A 527 18.05 -1.97 13.17
CA ASP A 527 18.91 -0.77 13.02
C ASP A 527 18.14 0.53 12.70
N ASN A 528 16.99 0.45 12.02
CA ASN A 528 16.20 1.62 11.63
C ASN A 528 14.69 1.35 11.68
N PRO A 529 14.14 1.16 12.89
CA PRO A 529 12.77 0.71 13.08
C PRO A 529 11.79 1.85 12.76
N SER A 530 10.77 1.56 11.95
CA SER A 530 9.74 2.54 11.56
C SER A 530 8.77 2.92 12.69
N GLN A 531 8.79 2.17 13.79
CA GLN A 531 7.94 2.35 14.96
C GLN A 531 8.72 2.01 16.23
N ARG A 532 8.32 2.56 17.36
CA ARG A 532 9.03 2.37 18.65
C ARG A 532 8.67 1.09 19.40
N VAL A 533 7.49 0.53 19.11
CA VAL A 533 6.98 -0.70 19.74
C VAL A 533 5.95 -1.36 18.82
N VAL A 534 5.82 -2.69 18.86
CA VAL A 534 4.77 -3.42 18.13
C VAL A 534 4.28 -4.63 18.92
N TYR A 535 2.99 -4.97 18.77
CA TYR A 535 2.44 -6.25 19.18
C TYR A 535 2.39 -7.22 17.99
N GLU A 536 3.14 -8.32 18.06
CA GLU A 536 3.24 -9.32 17.01
C GLU A 536 2.15 -10.40 17.18
N ARG A 537 1.04 -10.26 16.44
CA ARG A 537 -0.15 -11.13 16.56
C ARG A 537 0.11 -12.63 16.37
N GLY A 538 1.09 -12.99 15.54
CA GLY A 538 1.42 -14.40 15.28
C GLY A 538 2.02 -15.13 16.48
N THR A 539 2.75 -14.39 17.32
CA THR A 539 3.49 -14.94 18.48
C THR A 539 2.95 -14.43 19.82
N ALA A 540 2.07 -13.43 19.79
CA ALA A 540 1.56 -12.69 20.94
C ALA A 540 2.67 -11.99 21.75
N VAL A 541 3.72 -11.52 21.09
CA VAL A 541 4.87 -10.86 21.73
C VAL A 541 4.82 -9.36 21.50
N ILE A 542 5.12 -8.56 22.54
CA ILE A 542 5.41 -7.13 22.38
C ILE A 542 6.90 -6.97 22.13
N LYS A 543 7.27 -6.41 20.97
CA LYS A 543 8.66 -6.08 20.60
C LYS A 543 8.91 -4.60 20.84
N ILE A 544 9.97 -4.28 21.58
CA ILE A 544 10.43 -2.92 21.86
C ILE A 544 11.68 -2.63 21.03
N PHE A 545 11.61 -1.69 20.11
CA PHE A 545 12.71 -1.39 19.22
C PHE A 545 13.72 -0.46 19.89
N VAL A 546 14.78 -1.03 20.47
CA VAL A 546 15.72 -0.29 21.34
C VAL A 546 16.57 0.71 20.56
N ASN A 547 16.75 0.52 19.26
CA ASN A 547 17.47 1.44 18.38
C ASN A 547 16.59 2.57 17.79
N PHE A 548 15.29 2.61 18.12
CA PHE A 548 14.44 3.73 17.70
C PHE A 548 14.97 5.04 18.35
N PRO A 549 15.09 6.17 17.61
CA PRO A 549 15.87 7.33 18.06
C PRO A 549 15.55 7.87 19.46
N VAL A 550 14.27 7.88 19.86
CA VAL A 550 13.87 8.32 21.21
C VAL A 550 14.02 7.21 22.26
N VAL A 551 13.85 5.94 21.87
CA VAL A 551 13.93 4.78 22.79
C VAL A 551 15.37 4.52 23.19
N ALA A 552 16.31 4.60 22.25
CA ALA A 552 17.75 4.39 22.45
C ALA A 552 18.37 5.30 23.53
N ARG A 553 17.70 6.40 23.87
CA ARG A 553 18.11 7.31 24.96
C ARG A 553 17.83 6.77 26.35
N TYR A 554 16.94 5.79 26.48
CA TYR A 554 16.43 5.28 27.76
C TYR A 554 16.53 3.76 27.90
N LEU A 555 16.42 3.03 26.78
CA LEU A 555 16.44 1.58 26.72
C LEU A 555 17.45 1.14 25.66
N GLY A 556 18.46 0.37 26.06
CA GLY A 556 19.47 -0.21 25.17
C GLY A 556 19.27 -1.71 24.91
N PRO A 557 20.22 -2.36 24.22
CA PRO A 557 20.24 -3.82 23.99
C PRO A 557 19.92 -4.61 25.28
N GLY A 558 19.08 -5.63 25.17
CA GLY A 558 18.63 -6.38 26.35
C GLY A 558 17.68 -5.62 27.29
N LEU A 559 17.13 -4.46 26.89
CA LEU A 559 16.41 -3.52 27.76
C LEU A 559 17.30 -2.94 28.86
N ASP A 560 18.58 -2.71 28.55
CA ASP A 560 19.49 -1.98 29.42
C ASP A 560 18.92 -0.59 29.75
N GLY A 561 18.99 -0.15 31.00
CA GLY A 561 18.33 1.09 31.45
C GLY A 561 16.87 0.94 31.91
N ALA A 562 16.20 -0.20 31.69
CA ALA A 562 14.82 -0.44 32.13
C ALA A 562 14.59 -0.34 33.65
N GLU A 563 15.67 -0.39 34.44
CA GLU A 563 15.60 -0.26 35.90
C GLU A 563 15.77 1.17 36.40
N THR A 564 16.20 2.10 35.55
CA THR A 564 16.29 3.54 35.83
C THR A 564 14.90 4.18 35.89
N GLU A 565 14.74 5.30 36.58
CA GLU A 565 13.44 6.00 36.66
C GLU A 565 12.89 6.38 35.29
N SER A 566 13.74 6.97 34.43
CA SER A 566 13.36 7.34 33.07
C SER A 566 13.12 6.12 32.17
N GLY A 567 13.92 5.06 32.32
CA GLY A 567 13.73 3.82 31.57
C GLY A 567 12.47 3.05 31.95
N ARG A 568 12.12 3.01 33.25
CA ARG A 568 10.85 2.46 33.74
C ARG A 568 9.65 3.19 33.14
N THR A 569 9.71 4.51 33.12
CA THR A 569 8.66 5.37 32.54
C THR A 569 8.53 5.10 31.05
N MET A 570 9.64 5.07 30.30
CA MET A 570 9.64 4.77 28.87
C MET A 570 9.10 3.36 28.59
N LEU A 571 9.51 2.35 29.35
CA LEU A 571 9.03 0.97 29.22
C LEU A 571 7.52 0.88 29.45
N ALA A 572 7.00 1.56 30.46
CA ALA A 572 5.57 1.61 30.76
C ALA A 572 4.76 2.22 29.61
N GLU A 573 5.24 3.34 29.05
CA GLU A 573 4.61 4.01 27.91
C GLU A 573 4.58 3.12 26.66
N LEU A 574 5.70 2.49 26.33
CA LEU A 574 5.81 1.62 25.14
C LEU A 574 4.91 0.39 25.26
N VAL A 575 4.97 -0.30 26.41
CA VAL A 575 4.14 -1.49 26.64
C VAL A 575 2.65 -1.12 26.72
N GLY A 576 2.32 0.01 27.36
CA GLY A 576 0.97 0.54 27.44
C GLY A 576 0.39 0.89 26.08
N GLU A 577 1.17 1.55 25.22
CA GLU A 577 0.79 1.86 23.85
C GLU A 577 0.46 0.59 23.06
N ALA A 578 1.39 -0.38 23.02
CA ALA A 578 1.21 -1.61 22.26
C ALA A 578 -0.01 -2.42 22.76
N PHE A 579 -0.18 -2.51 24.07
CA PHE A 579 -1.31 -3.18 24.70
C PHE A 579 -2.65 -2.53 24.35
N CYS A 580 -2.80 -1.23 24.59
CA CYS A 580 -4.07 -0.54 24.40
C CYS A 580 -4.50 -0.55 22.93
N ARG A 581 -3.55 -0.38 22.00
CA ARG A 581 -3.82 -0.45 20.55
C ARG A 581 -4.32 -1.81 20.11
N GLU A 582 -3.75 -2.91 20.59
CA GLU A 582 -4.20 -4.25 20.20
C GLU A 582 -5.55 -4.60 20.83
N VAL A 583 -5.79 -4.22 22.09
CA VAL A 583 -7.11 -4.42 22.74
C VAL A 583 -8.19 -3.62 22.01
N ALA A 584 -7.92 -2.35 21.66
CA ALA A 584 -8.84 -1.52 20.87
C ALA A 584 -9.17 -2.16 19.52
N TRP A 585 -8.15 -2.69 18.84
CA TRP A 585 -8.35 -3.38 17.57
C TRP A 585 -9.24 -4.63 17.73
N LYS A 586 -9.00 -5.45 18.76
CA LYS A 586 -9.83 -6.64 19.04
C LYS A 586 -11.27 -6.28 19.38
N ARG A 587 -11.47 -5.21 20.13
CA ARG A 587 -12.78 -4.64 20.48
C ARG A 587 -13.57 -4.25 19.23
N ILE A 588 -12.97 -3.46 18.34
CA ILE A 588 -13.62 -2.99 17.10
C ILE A 588 -13.90 -4.15 16.13
N VAL A 589 -12.96 -5.09 15.97
CA VAL A 589 -13.19 -6.29 15.12
C VAL A 589 -14.31 -7.18 15.67
N SER A 590 -14.52 -7.16 16.99
CA SER A 590 -15.61 -7.87 17.64
C SER A 590 -16.94 -7.08 17.64
N GLY A 591 -16.96 -5.89 17.02
CA GLY A 591 -18.14 -5.04 16.85
C GLY A 591 -18.43 -4.06 17.99
N ASN A 592 -17.50 -3.87 18.94
CA ASN A 592 -17.70 -3.00 20.10
C ASN A 592 -16.55 -1.99 20.28
N PRO A 593 -16.74 -0.69 20.00
CA PRO A 593 -17.89 -0.12 19.33
C PRO A 593 -17.90 -0.50 17.84
N THR A 594 -19.08 -0.50 17.23
CA THR A 594 -19.18 -0.59 15.78
C THR A 594 -18.67 0.74 15.20
N PRO A 595 -17.63 0.73 14.35
CA PRO A 595 -17.08 1.97 13.81
C PRO A 595 -18.11 2.68 12.93
N ILE A 596 -18.21 4.00 13.10
CA ILE A 596 -19.04 4.85 12.24
C ILE A 596 -18.38 4.89 10.86
N ARG A 597 -19.18 4.70 9.81
CA ARG A 597 -18.71 4.76 8.42
C ARG A 597 -17.98 6.08 8.16
N ASP A 598 -16.84 6.01 7.50
CA ASP A 598 -15.93 7.14 7.21
C ASP A 598 -15.22 7.76 8.44
N HIS A 599 -15.38 7.18 9.64
CA HIS A 599 -14.75 7.60 10.90
C HIS A 599 -14.08 6.43 11.65
N GLU A 600 -13.61 5.40 10.94
CA GLU A 600 -13.02 4.23 11.60
C GLU A 600 -11.73 4.57 12.36
N ILE A 601 -10.94 5.50 11.84
CA ILE A 601 -9.69 5.98 12.47
C ILE A 601 -10.00 6.73 13.76
N ASP A 602 -10.99 7.62 13.75
CA ASP A 602 -11.40 8.39 14.94
C ASP A 602 -11.96 7.47 16.01
N THR A 603 -12.77 6.49 15.61
CA THR A 603 -13.30 5.46 16.52
C THR A 603 -12.16 4.67 17.15
N PHE A 604 -11.19 4.21 16.35
CA PHE A 604 -10.02 3.49 16.87
C PHE A 604 -9.23 4.33 17.88
N ASN A 605 -8.94 5.59 17.55
CA ASN A 605 -8.20 6.48 18.44
C ASN A 605 -8.96 6.77 19.75
N SER A 606 -10.29 6.92 19.69
CA SER A 606 -11.13 7.10 20.88
C SER A 606 -11.03 5.91 21.83
N VAL A 607 -11.14 4.68 21.31
CA VAL A 607 -11.03 3.45 22.12
C VAL A 607 -9.62 3.29 22.70
N VAL A 608 -8.58 3.65 21.94
CA VAL A 608 -7.21 3.65 22.46
C VAL A 608 -7.07 4.63 23.62
N ASN A 609 -7.59 5.85 23.49
CA ASN A 609 -7.52 6.88 24.53
C ASN A 609 -8.27 6.45 25.81
N GLU A 610 -9.46 5.84 25.67
CA GLU A 610 -10.24 5.28 26.78
C GLU A 610 -9.42 4.20 27.52
N LEU A 611 -8.85 3.25 26.79
CA LEU A 611 -8.03 2.18 27.38
C LEU A 611 -6.77 2.73 28.06
N GLN A 612 -6.13 3.73 27.47
CA GLN A 612 -4.98 4.40 28.09
C GLN A 612 -5.38 5.10 29.39
N GLN A 613 -6.47 5.86 29.40
CA GLN A 613 -7.01 6.48 30.61
C GLN A 613 -7.30 5.43 31.70
N LYS A 614 -7.88 4.30 31.32
CA LYS A 614 -8.27 3.21 32.23
C LYS A 614 -7.09 2.41 32.77
N TYR A 615 -6.01 2.20 32.01
CA TYR A 615 -4.99 1.21 32.35
C TYR A 615 -3.55 1.70 32.44
N LEU A 616 -3.20 2.82 31.80
CA LEU A 616 -1.81 3.25 31.73
C LEU A 616 -1.22 3.46 33.14
N HIS A 617 -1.99 4.07 34.05
CA HIS A 617 -1.57 4.25 35.45
C HIS A 617 -1.25 2.92 36.17
N ARG A 618 -1.99 1.85 35.88
CA ARG A 618 -1.78 0.51 36.48
C ARG A 618 -0.54 -0.18 35.93
N ILE A 619 -0.26 0.02 34.65
CA ILE A 619 0.94 -0.46 33.96
C ILE A 619 2.17 0.23 34.58
N HIS A 620 2.12 1.55 34.73
CA HIS A 620 3.14 2.34 35.42
C HIS A 620 3.37 1.88 36.85
N ASP A 621 2.30 1.67 37.64
CA ASP A 621 2.41 1.23 39.03
C ASP A 621 3.18 -0.09 39.19
N VAL A 622 2.97 -1.06 38.30
CA VAL A 622 3.68 -2.36 38.37
C VAL A 622 5.17 -2.19 38.11
N ILE A 623 5.54 -1.36 37.15
CA ILE A 623 6.94 -1.15 36.75
C ILE A 623 7.66 -0.26 37.76
N LEU A 624 7.05 0.86 38.17
CA LEU A 624 7.66 1.81 39.10
C LEU A 624 7.82 1.23 40.50
N ARG A 625 6.84 0.47 41.00
CA ARG A 625 6.90 -0.17 42.32
C ARG A 625 7.71 -1.48 42.33
N TRP A 626 8.29 -1.88 41.20
CA TRP A 626 9.12 -3.07 41.13
C TRP A 626 10.38 -2.89 41.98
N LYS A 627 10.49 -3.72 43.02
CA LYS A 627 11.68 -3.76 43.88
C LYS A 627 12.70 -4.70 43.26
N LEU A 628 13.89 -4.15 42.98
CA LEU A 628 15.06 -4.94 42.62
C LEU A 628 15.41 -5.78 43.85
N ARG A 629 15.18 -7.09 43.78
CA ARG A 629 15.63 -8.07 44.76
C ARG A 629 16.65 -8.98 44.13
#